data_AF-A0A6A4PU33-F1
#
_entry.id   AF-A0A6A4PU33-F1
#
_cell.length_a   1.000
_cell.length_b   1.000
_cell.length_c   1.000
_cell.angle_alpha   90.00
_cell.angle_beta   90.00
_cell.angle_gamma   90.00
#
_symmetry.space_group_name_H-M   'P 1'
#
loop_
_entity.id
_entity.type
_entity.pdbx_description
1 polymer ?
#
loop_
_entity_poly.entity_id
_entity_poly.type
_entity_poly.pdbx_seq_one_letter_code
_entity_poly.pdbx_strand_id
1 'polypeptide(L)'
;MQKEDHGSLSIRREYQVNINISHQNCFFHFLHSLLFLPLSLSSKMKFQVMELLFGKNTPKQMIPKVTLLAVFAILVFTITPLSYPLFRNSSSLMKNGSNNNIPSSTFDDLNESTSLPSTSVKKCDIFSGEWVSNPKGPYYTNKTCWAIHEHQNCMKYGRPDSEFMKWKWKPNGCELPIFNPFQFLELVRGKSLAFVGDSVGRNHMQSMICLLSRAEWPIDVSYTRDDYFMRWKYENYNFTMAAFWTPHLVRSNQSNLNGPGQTGLFNLYLDEPDEKWITQIEDFDYVILNGGHWFTRSMVFYEEQKIVGCHYCLLENVPDLTMYYGYRKAFRTAFKAINRLKNFKGITFLRTFAPSHFENGMWNQGGNCIRTKPFRSNETQLEGLNLEYYMIQLEEFKNGEKEARKKGLKYRLLDTTQATLLRPDGHPSRYGHWPSVNVTLYNDCVHWCLPGPIDTWSDFLLEMLKMEGVRSAQERLRLDQD
;
A
#
# COMPACT_ATOMS: atom_id res chain seq x y z
N MET A 1 36.93 -41.44 -22.13
CA MET A 1 37.15 -41.79 -23.55
C MET A 1 35.76 -41.88 -24.17
N GLN A 2 35.42 -41.00 -25.14
CA GLN A 2 34.07 -40.79 -25.71
C GLN A 2 32.98 -40.43 -24.66
N LYS A 3 32.21 -39.35 -24.74
CA LYS A 3 31.89 -38.35 -25.78
C LYS A 3 31.12 -38.88 -26.98
N GLU A 4 29.81 -38.60 -27.00
CA GLU A 4 29.06 -38.24 -28.22
C GLU A 4 27.91 -37.28 -27.85
N ASP A 5 27.23 -36.74 -28.85
CA ASP A 5 26.48 -35.46 -28.76
C ASP A 5 25.16 -35.51 -29.59
N HIS A 6 24.43 -34.39 -29.68
CA HIS A 6 23.13 -34.21 -30.38
C HIS A 6 21.87 -34.74 -29.63
N GLY A 7 20.68 -34.17 -29.81
CA GLY A 7 20.32 -33.00 -30.65
C GLY A 7 18.89 -32.49 -30.42
N SER A 8 18.64 -31.25 -30.86
CA SER A 8 17.37 -30.53 -30.70
C SER A 8 16.19 -31.16 -31.44
N LEU A 9 14.99 -31.12 -30.83
CA LEU A 9 13.73 -31.11 -31.59
C LEU A 9 12.65 -30.28 -30.87
N SER A 10 12.17 -29.24 -31.56
CA SER A 10 11.12 -28.33 -31.09
C SER A 10 9.73 -28.87 -31.45
N ILE A 11 8.81 -28.86 -30.50
CA ILE A 11 7.37 -29.04 -30.76
C ILE A 11 6.59 -27.96 -30.02
N ARG A 12 6.12 -26.94 -30.74
CA ARG A 12 5.00 -26.11 -30.28
C ARG A 12 3.76 -26.99 -30.12
N ARG A 13 3.04 -26.87 -29.01
CA ARG A 13 1.60 -27.16 -28.97
C ARG A 13 0.85 -25.89 -28.59
N GLU A 14 0.17 -25.32 -29.57
CA GLU A 14 -0.84 -24.30 -29.33
C GLU A 14 -2.07 -25.00 -28.74
N TYR A 15 -2.50 -24.57 -27.55
CA TYR A 15 -3.77 -25.01 -26.96
C TYR A 15 -4.67 -23.78 -26.80
N GLN A 16 -5.63 -23.64 -27.71
CA GLN A 16 -6.73 -22.68 -27.55
C GLN A 16 -7.61 -23.12 -26.38
N VAL A 17 -7.70 -22.28 -25.34
CA VAL A 17 -8.64 -22.49 -24.24
C VAL A 17 -9.93 -21.75 -24.54
N ASN A 18 -10.89 -22.44 -25.16
CA ASN A 18 -12.26 -21.95 -25.29
C ASN A 18 -12.97 -22.01 -23.92
N ILE A 19 -13.05 -20.86 -23.23
CA ILE A 19 -13.84 -20.74 -21.99
C ILE A 19 -15.32 -20.59 -22.37
N ASN A 20 -16.04 -21.71 -22.41
CA ASN A 20 -17.47 -21.74 -22.70
C ASN A 20 -18.25 -21.83 -21.38
N ILE A 21 -18.85 -20.72 -20.94
CA ILE A 21 -19.52 -20.64 -19.61
C ILE A 21 -20.94 -21.22 -19.72
N SER A 22 -21.15 -22.38 -19.11
CA SER A 22 -22.47 -23.02 -19.01
C SER A 22 -23.14 -22.73 -17.66
N HIS A 23 -24.18 -21.90 -17.67
CA HIS A 23 -25.08 -21.71 -16.53
C HIS A 23 -26.27 -22.68 -16.65
N GLN A 24 -26.34 -23.69 -15.77
CA GLN A 24 -27.51 -24.53 -15.38
C GLN A 24 -26.96 -25.70 -14.51
N ASN A 25 -27.63 -26.25 -13.48
CA ASN A 25 -28.97 -26.05 -12.93
C ASN A 25 -28.93 -26.05 -11.38
N CYS A 26 -29.87 -25.37 -10.73
CA CYS A 26 -30.29 -25.66 -9.34
C CYS A 26 -31.76 -26.06 -9.37
N PHE A 27 -32.16 -27.21 -8.81
CA PHE A 27 -33.57 -27.47 -8.44
C PHE A 27 -33.75 -28.67 -7.49
N PHE A 28 -34.77 -28.57 -6.62
CA PHE A 28 -35.29 -29.55 -5.65
C PHE A 28 -34.33 -29.97 -4.51
N HIS A 29 -34.75 -29.96 -3.24
CA HIS A 29 -36.01 -30.53 -2.75
C HIS A 29 -36.95 -29.61 -1.94
N PHE A 30 -38.27 -29.84 -2.07
CA PHE A 30 -39.31 -29.59 -1.05
C PHE A 30 -39.35 -30.77 -0.06
N LEU A 31 -40.01 -30.80 1.10
CA LEU A 31 -41.29 -30.21 1.61
C LEU A 31 -41.13 -30.08 3.17
N HIS A 32 -41.93 -29.41 4.01
CA HIS A 32 -43.24 -28.73 3.91
C HIS A 32 -43.16 -27.36 4.69
N SER A 33 -44.12 -26.71 5.36
CA SER A 33 -45.49 -27.01 5.87
C SER A 33 -46.43 -25.79 5.69
N LEU A 34 -47.72 -25.98 5.96
CA LEU A 34 -48.72 -24.91 6.15
C LEU A 34 -49.04 -24.79 7.66
N LEU A 35 -49.73 -23.78 8.23
CA LEU A 35 -50.91 -22.97 7.84
C LEU A 35 -50.79 -21.53 8.45
N PHE A 36 -51.66 -20.53 8.25
CA PHE A 36 -52.98 -20.46 7.58
C PHE A 36 -53.21 -19.07 6.90
N LEU A 37 -54.44 -18.51 6.98
CA LEU A 37 -54.99 -17.27 6.39
C LEU A 37 -56.06 -16.69 7.38
N PRO A 38 -56.75 -15.53 7.15
CA PRO A 38 -56.81 -14.59 6.01
C PRO A 38 -56.56 -13.10 6.47
N LEU A 39 -57.03 -11.95 5.91
CA LEU A 39 -57.77 -11.51 4.70
C LEU A 39 -57.55 -9.98 4.48
N SER A 40 -57.46 -9.50 3.23
CA SER A 40 -57.73 -8.09 2.76
C SER A 40 -56.78 -6.95 3.24
N LEU A 41 -56.67 -5.78 2.56
CA LEU A 41 -57.46 -5.18 1.47
C LEU A 41 -56.64 -4.73 0.24
N SER A 42 -57.36 -4.38 -0.84
CA SER A 42 -56.87 -4.04 -2.18
C SER A 42 -56.29 -2.63 -2.33
N SER A 43 -55.22 -2.50 -3.13
CA SER A 43 -55.16 -1.45 -4.18
C SER A 43 -54.35 -1.92 -5.40
N LYS A 44 -54.82 -1.60 -6.61
CA LYS A 44 -54.10 -1.82 -7.89
C LYS A 44 -54.01 -0.50 -8.63
N MET A 45 -52.80 -0.05 -8.97
CA MET A 45 -52.59 1.06 -9.90
C MET A 45 -52.14 0.51 -11.26
N LYS A 46 -52.87 0.86 -12.32
CA LYS A 46 -52.49 0.56 -13.71
C LYS A 46 -51.67 1.73 -14.27
N PHE A 47 -50.66 1.43 -15.07
CA PHE A 47 -50.11 2.38 -16.05
C PHE A 47 -50.61 2.02 -17.44
N GLN A 48 -50.98 3.03 -18.24
CA GLN A 48 -51.36 2.83 -19.64
C GLN A 48 -50.11 2.78 -20.52
N VAL A 49 -50.04 1.80 -21.41
CA VAL A 49 -49.18 1.85 -22.60
C VAL A 49 -50.07 2.31 -23.76
N MET A 50 -49.59 3.29 -24.52
CA MET A 50 -50.31 3.85 -25.66
C MET A 50 -49.86 3.16 -26.94
N GLU A 51 -50.70 2.26 -27.48
CA GLU A 51 -50.52 1.80 -28.85
C GLU A 51 -50.86 2.93 -29.84
N LEU A 52 -50.07 3.01 -30.92
CA LEU A 52 -50.38 3.83 -32.09
C LEU A 52 -50.19 2.98 -33.35
N LEU A 53 -51.18 3.06 -34.24
CA LEU A 53 -51.44 2.09 -35.30
C LEU A 53 -50.43 2.19 -36.46
N PHE A 54 -49.88 1.04 -36.90
CA PHE A 54 -49.07 0.96 -38.11
C PHE A 54 -49.92 0.59 -39.34
N GLY A 55 -50.08 1.55 -40.25
CA GLY A 55 -50.83 1.40 -41.50
C GLY A 55 -49.94 1.31 -42.76
N LYS A 56 -49.85 0.10 -43.33
CA LYS A 56 -49.55 -0.26 -44.73
C LYS A 56 -48.49 0.53 -45.54
N ASN A 57 -47.45 -0.22 -45.91
CA ASN A 57 -46.90 -0.37 -47.27
C ASN A 57 -46.38 0.86 -48.06
N THR A 58 -45.07 1.04 -48.03
CA THR A 58 -44.27 1.47 -49.21
C THR A 58 -43.00 0.63 -49.31
N PRO A 59 -42.47 0.33 -50.51
CA PRO A 59 -41.29 -0.53 -50.68
C PRO A 59 -40.00 0.23 -50.39
N LYS A 60 -39.52 0.19 -49.14
CA LYS A 60 -38.18 0.69 -48.80
C LYS A 60 -37.12 -0.21 -49.42
N GLN A 61 -36.36 0.32 -50.39
CA GLN A 61 -35.13 -0.31 -50.87
C GLN A 61 -34.18 -0.52 -49.68
N MET A 62 -33.88 -1.77 -49.35
CA MET A 62 -32.92 -2.09 -48.32
C MET A 62 -31.50 -1.94 -48.88
N ILE A 63 -30.88 -0.79 -48.62
CA ILE A 63 -29.43 -0.62 -48.78
C ILE A 63 -28.74 -1.69 -47.89
N PRO A 64 -27.87 -2.56 -48.44
CA PRO A 64 -27.20 -3.58 -47.66
C PRO A 64 -26.41 -2.99 -46.48
N LYS A 65 -26.38 -3.68 -45.33
CA LYS A 65 -25.57 -3.25 -44.18
C LYS A 65 -24.07 -3.11 -44.52
N VAL A 66 -23.61 -3.85 -45.52
CA VAL A 66 -22.24 -3.81 -46.07
C VAL A 66 -21.93 -2.45 -46.72
N THR A 67 -22.84 -1.85 -47.49
CA THR A 67 -22.60 -0.54 -48.12
C THR A 67 -22.59 0.59 -47.10
N LEU A 68 -23.39 0.50 -46.02
CA LEU A 68 -23.32 1.47 -44.92
C LEU A 68 -21.97 1.41 -44.18
N LEU A 69 -21.46 0.20 -43.92
CA LEU A 69 -20.12 -0.02 -43.34
C LEU A 69 -19.01 0.47 -44.27
N ALA A 70 -19.12 0.23 -45.58
CA ALA A 70 -18.15 0.70 -46.57
C ALA A 70 -18.08 2.24 -46.62
N VAL A 71 -19.22 2.93 -46.63
CA VAL A 71 -19.26 4.41 -46.59
C VAL A 71 -18.67 4.95 -45.28
N PHE A 72 -18.93 4.30 -44.14
CA PHE A 72 -18.36 4.71 -42.86
C PHE A 72 -16.83 4.50 -42.82
N ALA A 73 -16.33 3.38 -43.33
CA ALA A 73 -14.90 3.12 -43.44
C ALA A 73 -14.19 4.13 -44.35
N ILE A 74 -14.79 4.44 -45.51
CA ILE A 74 -14.26 5.47 -46.44
C ILE A 74 -14.18 6.83 -45.74
N LEU A 75 -15.23 7.26 -45.02
CA LEU A 75 -15.21 8.51 -44.25
C LEU A 75 -14.09 8.56 -43.20
N VAL A 76 -13.85 7.47 -42.45
CA VAL A 76 -12.75 7.43 -41.48
C VAL A 76 -11.39 7.52 -42.17
N PHE A 77 -11.19 6.81 -43.29
CA PHE A 77 -9.92 6.81 -44.03
C PHE A 77 -9.68 8.08 -44.87
N THR A 78 -10.69 8.86 -45.21
CA THR A 78 -10.51 10.17 -45.89
C THR A 78 -10.37 11.33 -44.90
N ILE A 79 -10.95 11.26 -43.70
CA ILE A 79 -10.87 12.35 -42.70
C ILE A 79 -9.59 12.25 -41.86
N THR A 80 -9.11 11.05 -41.52
CA THR A 80 -7.90 10.88 -40.70
C THR A 80 -6.61 11.49 -41.31
N PRO A 81 -6.35 11.45 -42.63
CA PRO A 81 -5.16 12.11 -43.21
C PRO A 81 -5.24 13.64 -43.20
N LEU A 82 -6.44 14.23 -43.33
CA LEU A 82 -6.60 15.69 -43.29
C LEU A 82 -6.46 16.28 -41.87
N SER A 83 -6.52 15.46 -40.82
CA SER A 83 -6.27 15.90 -39.44
C SER A 83 -4.78 15.87 -39.03
N TYR A 84 -3.86 15.49 -39.93
CA TYR A 84 -2.44 15.27 -39.60
C TYR A 84 -1.48 15.80 -40.68
N PRO A 85 -1.35 17.14 -40.81
CA PRO A 85 0.00 17.69 -40.90
C PRO A 85 0.18 19.04 -40.15
N LEU A 86 0.08 19.01 -38.82
CA LEU A 86 0.67 20.04 -37.95
C LEU A 86 1.57 19.38 -36.90
N PHE A 87 2.65 20.06 -36.51
CA PHE A 87 3.74 19.54 -35.67
C PHE A 87 4.60 18.41 -36.27
N ARG A 88 5.18 18.64 -37.46
CA ARG A 88 6.51 18.08 -37.77
C ARG A 88 7.38 19.01 -38.63
N ASN A 89 8.37 19.63 -37.97
CA ASN A 89 9.59 20.25 -38.50
C ASN A 89 9.47 21.40 -39.52
N SER A 90 9.83 22.62 -39.08
CA SER A 90 10.63 23.55 -39.89
C SER A 90 11.59 24.34 -38.98
N SER A 91 12.85 23.95 -38.95
CA SER A 91 13.92 24.63 -38.20
C SER A 91 14.83 25.39 -39.16
N SER A 92 15.02 26.70 -38.90
CA SER A 92 15.68 27.68 -39.81
C SER A 92 14.91 27.93 -41.13
N LEU A 93 15.10 29.02 -41.87
CA LEU A 93 16.15 30.05 -41.84
C LEU A 93 15.63 31.38 -42.42
N MET A 94 15.97 32.54 -41.84
CA MET A 94 16.40 33.75 -42.57
C MET A 94 16.98 34.83 -41.65
N LYS A 95 17.66 35.83 -42.22
CA LYS A 95 18.50 36.84 -41.52
C LYS A 95 18.18 38.28 -41.95
N ASN A 96 18.71 39.23 -41.16
CA ASN A 96 18.83 40.69 -41.38
C ASN A 96 17.54 41.52 -41.16
N GLY A 97 17.61 42.73 -40.56
CA GLY A 97 18.76 43.33 -39.87
C GLY A 97 18.58 44.79 -39.42
N SER A 98 19.42 45.22 -38.47
CA SER A 98 19.75 46.60 -38.04
C SER A 98 18.64 47.51 -37.47
N ASN A 99 18.72 47.81 -36.16
CA ASN A 99 19.31 49.08 -35.69
C ASN A 99 19.57 49.09 -34.17
N ASN A 100 20.36 50.05 -33.70
CA ASN A 100 21.03 50.04 -32.40
C ASN A 100 20.18 50.60 -31.25
N ASN A 101 20.43 50.13 -30.02
CA ASN A 101 21.04 50.93 -28.94
C ASN A 101 21.32 50.09 -27.69
N ILE A 102 22.40 50.40 -26.96
CA ILE A 102 22.84 49.70 -25.74
C ILE A 102 22.98 50.71 -24.59
N PRO A 103 22.35 50.43 -23.43
CA PRO A 103 23.05 50.44 -22.14
C PRO A 103 22.82 49.09 -21.42
N SER A 104 23.82 48.39 -20.86
CA SER A 104 25.01 48.78 -20.09
C SER A 104 24.71 49.27 -18.66
N SER A 105 24.29 48.34 -17.79
CA SER A 105 24.50 48.44 -16.35
C SER A 105 24.57 47.06 -15.67
N THR A 106 25.80 46.62 -15.42
CA THR A 106 26.23 46.06 -14.13
C THR A 106 25.51 44.81 -13.58
N PHE A 107 26.14 43.64 -13.80
CA PHE A 107 26.26 42.63 -12.75
C PHE A 107 27.48 43.02 -11.90
N ASP A 108 27.29 43.26 -10.60
CA ASP A 108 28.38 43.42 -9.62
C ASP A 108 28.15 42.47 -8.43
N ASP A 109 29.25 42.10 -7.79
CA ASP A 109 29.33 41.08 -6.74
C ASP A 109 28.49 41.34 -5.48
N LEU A 110 28.00 40.26 -4.89
CA LEU A 110 28.22 40.02 -3.45
C LEU A 110 28.73 38.59 -3.23
N ASN A 111 30.07 38.48 -3.21
CA ASN A 111 30.76 37.34 -2.62
C ASN A 111 30.58 37.36 -1.09
N GLU A 112 29.48 36.80 -0.57
CA GLU A 112 29.36 36.54 0.87
C GLU A 112 29.86 35.12 1.20
N SER A 113 31.12 35.03 1.60
CA SER A 113 31.73 33.80 2.13
C SER A 113 31.14 33.47 3.51
N THR A 114 29.90 33.01 3.53
CA THR A 114 29.20 32.57 4.74
C THR A 114 29.88 31.33 5.30
N SER A 115 30.77 31.55 6.28
CA SER A 115 31.35 30.51 7.11
C SER A 115 30.22 29.63 7.66
N LEU A 116 30.30 28.32 7.43
CA LEU A 116 29.30 27.35 7.89
C LEU A 116 28.96 27.61 9.37
N PRO A 117 27.72 28.04 9.70
CA PRO A 117 27.34 28.24 11.08
C PRO A 117 27.49 26.93 11.83
N SER A 118 28.29 26.93 12.90
CA SER A 118 28.42 25.80 13.84
C SER A 118 27.17 25.64 14.73
N THR A 119 26.00 25.96 14.17
CA THR A 119 24.71 25.67 14.78
C THR A 119 24.59 24.17 14.98
N SER A 120 24.59 23.76 16.25
CA SER A 120 24.17 22.42 16.65
C SER A 120 22.81 22.14 16.01
N VAL A 121 22.77 21.16 15.11
CA VAL A 121 21.54 20.80 14.40
C VAL A 121 20.51 20.40 15.45
N LYS A 122 19.55 21.29 15.72
CA LYS A 122 18.42 20.99 16.61
C LYS A 122 17.75 19.75 16.04
N LYS A 123 17.92 18.63 16.75
CA LYS A 123 17.42 17.32 16.36
C LYS A 123 15.90 17.35 16.43
N CYS A 124 15.27 17.82 15.37
CA CYS A 124 13.82 17.88 15.27
C CYS A 124 13.27 16.47 15.39
N ASP A 125 12.35 16.28 16.32
CA ASP A 125 11.44 15.17 16.25
C ASP A 125 10.39 15.47 15.19
N ILE A 126 10.40 14.68 14.10
CA ILE A 126 9.44 14.81 13.01
C ILE A 126 8.12 14.08 13.32
N PHE A 127 8.11 13.20 14.32
CA PHE A 127 6.96 12.34 14.65
C PHE A 127 5.99 12.96 15.65
N SER A 128 6.42 13.98 16.41
CA SER A 128 5.56 14.78 17.31
C SER A 128 5.10 16.09 16.66
N GLY A 129 3.80 16.32 16.57
CA GLY A 129 3.23 17.41 15.77
C GLY A 129 1.70 17.44 15.74
N GLU A 130 1.17 18.14 14.74
CA GLU A 130 -0.27 18.31 14.47
C GLU A 130 -0.58 18.16 12.98
N TRP A 131 -1.84 17.82 12.65
CA TRP A 131 -2.33 17.85 11.28
C TRP A 131 -2.81 19.25 10.88
N VAL A 132 -2.28 19.76 9.76
CA VAL A 132 -2.62 21.09 9.22
C VAL A 132 -3.15 20.97 7.79
N SER A 133 -4.01 21.91 7.37
CA SER A 133 -4.61 21.88 6.04
C SER A 133 -3.56 22.00 4.93
N ASN A 134 -3.77 21.21 3.88
CA ASN A 134 -2.93 21.10 2.69
C ASN A 134 -3.82 21.07 1.43
N PRO A 135 -4.34 22.21 0.97
CA PRO A 135 -5.25 22.25 -0.18
C PRO A 135 -4.61 21.76 -1.50
N LYS A 136 -3.26 21.71 -1.55
CA LYS A 136 -2.44 21.26 -2.69
C LYS A 136 -2.37 19.73 -2.87
N GLY A 137 -2.75 18.94 -1.86
CA GLY A 137 -2.92 17.49 -2.01
C GLY A 137 -4.27 17.11 -2.64
N PRO A 138 -4.52 15.84 -2.97
CA PRO A 138 -3.55 14.75 -3.04
C PRO A 138 -2.63 14.87 -4.27
N TYR A 139 -1.56 14.06 -4.32
CA TYR A 139 -0.56 14.12 -5.40
C TYR A 139 -0.76 13.06 -6.50
N TYR A 140 -1.75 12.18 -6.32
CA TYR A 140 -2.26 11.21 -7.29
C TYR A 140 -3.76 11.01 -7.04
N THR A 141 -4.42 10.18 -7.83
CA THR A 141 -5.85 9.86 -7.71
C THR A 141 -6.12 8.39 -8.01
N ASN A 142 -7.34 7.92 -7.74
CA ASN A 142 -7.83 6.61 -8.15
C ASN A 142 -7.84 6.35 -9.68
N LYS A 143 -7.65 7.39 -10.50
CA LYS A 143 -7.54 7.28 -11.97
C LYS A 143 -6.10 7.33 -12.47
N THR A 144 -5.16 7.82 -11.66
CA THR A 144 -3.74 7.97 -12.04
C THR A 144 -2.84 6.95 -11.37
N CYS A 145 -3.33 6.08 -10.48
CA CYS A 145 -2.54 4.98 -9.93
C CYS A 145 -3.27 3.64 -9.98
N TRP A 146 -2.62 2.65 -10.60
CA TRP A 146 -3.09 1.26 -10.69
C TRP A 146 -2.78 0.43 -9.45
N ALA A 147 -1.76 0.80 -8.67
CA ALA A 147 -1.31 0.04 -7.50
C ALA A 147 -2.23 0.18 -6.27
N ILE A 148 -3.26 1.02 -6.33
CA ILE A 148 -4.27 1.16 -5.27
C ILE A 148 -5.12 -0.10 -5.22
N HIS A 149 -5.03 -0.85 -4.12
CA HIS A 149 -5.86 -2.03 -3.91
C HIS A 149 -7.34 -1.64 -3.78
N GLU A 150 -8.25 -2.51 -4.23
CA GLU A 150 -9.69 -2.19 -4.30
C GLU A 150 -10.27 -1.71 -2.96
N HIS A 151 -10.04 -2.42 -1.86
CA HIS A 151 -10.53 -2.00 -0.53
C HIS A 151 -9.94 -0.68 0.00
N GLN A 152 -8.90 -0.13 -0.64
CA GLN A 152 -8.29 1.16 -0.33
C GLN A 152 -8.78 2.27 -1.29
N ASN A 153 -9.53 1.90 -2.34
CA ASN A 153 -9.91 2.77 -3.44
C ASN A 153 -11.23 3.54 -3.16
N CYS A 154 -11.24 4.31 -2.08
CA CYS A 154 -12.42 4.94 -1.51
C CYS A 154 -13.21 5.80 -2.52
N MET A 155 -12.50 6.50 -3.41
CA MET A 155 -13.11 7.36 -4.43
C MET A 155 -13.67 6.57 -5.64
N LYS A 156 -13.26 5.31 -5.85
CA LYS A 156 -13.86 4.42 -6.86
C LYS A 156 -15.19 3.87 -6.36
N TYR A 157 -15.28 3.53 -5.07
CA TYR A 157 -16.46 3.00 -4.41
C TYR A 157 -17.41 4.07 -3.84
N GLY A 158 -17.28 5.32 -4.31
CA GLY A 158 -18.27 6.36 -4.07
C GLY A 158 -18.22 7.05 -2.71
N ARG A 159 -17.05 7.08 -2.03
CA ARG A 159 -16.87 7.94 -0.85
C ARG A 159 -17.18 9.40 -1.22
N PRO A 160 -18.09 10.09 -0.52
CA PRO A 160 -18.60 11.40 -0.94
C PRO A 160 -17.71 12.57 -0.49
N ASP A 161 -16.90 12.40 0.56
CA ASP A 161 -16.06 13.44 1.13
C ASP A 161 -14.60 13.34 0.66
N SER A 162 -14.00 14.48 0.30
CA SER A 162 -12.63 14.57 -0.18
C SER A 162 -11.62 15.06 0.85
N GLU A 163 -12.07 15.66 1.95
CA GLU A 163 -11.22 16.52 2.78
C GLU A 163 -10.19 15.76 3.62
N PHE A 164 -10.37 14.45 3.82
CA PHE A 164 -9.33 13.59 4.42
C PHE A 164 -8.02 13.57 3.59
N MET A 165 -8.09 13.84 2.28
CA MET A 165 -6.93 13.97 1.38
C MET A 165 -6.26 15.36 1.43
N LYS A 166 -6.83 16.31 2.17
CA LYS A 166 -6.43 17.74 2.18
C LYS A 166 -5.66 18.15 3.45
N TRP A 167 -4.83 17.25 3.96
CA TRP A 167 -4.03 17.46 5.17
C TRP A 167 -2.54 17.16 4.93
N LYS A 168 -1.67 17.79 5.71
CA LYS A 168 -0.27 17.38 5.89
C LYS A 168 0.07 17.35 7.37
N TRP A 169 1.07 16.54 7.74
CA TRP A 169 1.65 16.62 9.06
C TRP A 169 2.55 17.86 9.20
N LYS A 170 2.54 18.48 10.37
CA LYS A 170 3.49 19.52 10.77
C LYS A 170 4.10 19.15 12.13
N PRO A 171 5.41 18.83 12.18
CA PRO A 171 6.11 18.65 13.44
C PRO A 171 6.11 19.92 14.30
N ASN A 172 6.19 19.74 15.61
CA ASN A 172 6.23 20.87 16.56
C ASN A 172 7.52 21.70 16.47
N GLY A 173 8.64 21.07 16.09
CA GLY A 173 9.97 21.70 16.11
C GLY A 173 10.54 22.13 14.75
N CYS A 174 9.91 21.76 13.63
CA CYS A 174 10.36 22.05 12.28
C CYS A 174 9.24 21.85 11.23
N GLU A 175 9.47 22.24 9.98
CA GLU A 175 8.62 21.81 8.86
C GLU A 175 9.06 20.44 8.35
N LEU A 176 8.09 19.56 8.08
CA LEU A 176 8.29 18.35 7.27
C LEU A 176 8.00 18.69 5.79
N PRO A 177 8.96 18.49 4.87
CA PRO A 177 8.72 18.64 3.44
C PRO A 177 7.76 17.57 2.92
N ILE A 178 6.89 17.97 1.99
CA ILE A 178 6.04 17.03 1.23
C ILE A 178 6.91 16.14 0.34
N PHE A 179 6.53 14.86 0.25
CA PHE A 179 7.22 13.84 -0.54
C PHE A 179 7.50 14.27 -1.98
N ASN A 180 8.79 14.39 -2.29
CA ASN A 180 9.32 14.62 -3.62
C ASN A 180 9.86 13.29 -4.19
N PRO A 181 9.20 12.71 -5.21
CA PRO A 181 9.55 11.39 -5.74
C PRO A 181 10.91 11.37 -6.41
N PHE A 182 11.31 12.47 -7.08
CA PHE A 182 12.63 12.59 -7.69
C PHE A 182 13.73 12.59 -6.62
N GLN A 183 13.54 13.34 -5.52
CA GLN A 183 14.50 13.34 -4.41
C GLN A 183 14.58 11.98 -3.71
N PHE A 184 13.45 11.28 -3.54
CA PHE A 184 13.45 9.93 -2.99
C PHE A 184 14.24 8.97 -3.90
N LEU A 185 13.90 8.92 -5.19
CA LEU A 185 14.52 8.01 -6.16
C LEU A 185 16.01 8.27 -6.36
N GLU A 186 16.48 9.52 -6.30
CA GLU A 186 17.92 9.82 -6.27
C GLU A 186 18.59 9.33 -4.96
N LEU A 187 17.94 9.49 -3.80
CA LEU A 187 18.47 9.00 -2.52
C LEU A 187 18.52 7.46 -2.43
N VAL A 188 17.64 6.76 -3.16
CA VAL A 188 17.63 5.28 -3.26
C VAL A 188 18.19 4.75 -4.59
N ARG A 189 18.87 5.60 -5.38
CA ARG A 189 19.51 5.22 -6.65
C ARG A 189 20.51 4.08 -6.42
N GLY A 190 20.37 3.00 -7.18
CA GLY A 190 21.20 1.80 -7.09
C GLY A 190 20.98 0.95 -5.84
N LYS A 191 19.94 1.20 -5.06
CA LYS A 191 19.64 0.53 -3.78
C LYS A 191 18.36 -0.30 -3.82
N SER A 192 18.02 -0.86 -2.68
CA SER A 192 16.89 -1.76 -2.49
C SER A 192 16.14 -1.51 -1.18
N LEU A 193 14.81 -1.71 -1.17
CA LEU A 193 13.95 -1.52 0.00
C LEU A 193 12.88 -2.61 0.10
N ALA A 194 12.84 -3.31 1.24
CA ALA A 194 11.82 -4.31 1.56
C ALA A 194 10.81 -3.78 2.58
N PHE A 195 9.51 -3.91 2.28
CA PHE A 195 8.44 -3.90 3.28
C PHE A 195 8.18 -5.32 3.76
N VAL A 196 8.16 -5.53 5.08
CA VAL A 196 8.06 -6.86 5.69
C VAL A 196 7.00 -6.83 6.80
N GLY A 197 5.90 -7.56 6.61
CA GLY A 197 4.83 -7.60 7.61
C GLY A 197 3.43 -7.86 7.08
N ASP A 198 2.48 -7.03 7.51
CA ASP A 198 1.03 -7.24 7.31
C ASP A 198 0.44 -6.36 6.19
N SER A 199 -0.89 -6.36 6.09
CA SER A 199 -1.64 -5.64 5.05
C SER A 199 -1.53 -4.12 5.15
N VAL A 200 -1.19 -3.58 6.32
CA VAL A 200 -0.96 -2.14 6.51
C VAL A 200 0.46 -1.75 6.06
N GLY A 201 1.43 -2.67 6.11
CA GLY A 201 2.72 -2.52 5.41
C GLY A 201 2.57 -2.52 3.90
N ARG A 202 1.77 -3.45 3.35
CA ARG A 202 1.42 -3.49 1.92
C ARG A 202 0.69 -2.21 1.46
N ASN A 203 -0.21 -1.67 2.28
CA ASN A 203 -0.90 -0.40 2.02
C ASN A 203 0.07 0.81 1.97
N HIS A 204 1.13 0.84 2.78
CA HIS A 204 2.19 1.86 2.69
C HIS A 204 3.02 1.71 1.41
N MET A 205 3.41 0.49 1.06
CA MET A 205 4.10 0.18 -0.19
C MET A 205 3.26 0.60 -1.41
N GLN A 206 1.95 0.38 -1.39
CA GLN A 206 1.02 0.80 -2.46
C GLN A 206 0.93 2.33 -2.57
N SER A 207 0.87 3.04 -1.43
CA SER A 207 1.03 4.51 -1.40
C SER A 207 2.36 4.95 -2.03
N MET A 208 3.47 4.25 -1.70
CA MET A 208 4.80 4.56 -2.23
C MET A 208 4.86 4.41 -3.76
N ILE A 209 4.32 3.33 -4.35
CA ILE A 209 4.23 3.20 -5.83
C ILE A 209 3.46 4.39 -6.42
N CYS A 210 2.31 4.75 -5.84
CA CYS A 210 1.51 5.86 -6.34
C CYS A 210 2.19 7.23 -6.19
N LEU A 211 2.92 7.47 -5.11
CA LEU A 211 3.72 8.69 -4.94
C LEU A 211 4.89 8.76 -5.94
N LEU A 212 5.57 7.62 -6.17
CA LEU A 212 6.72 7.52 -7.09
C LEU A 212 6.34 7.59 -8.57
N SER A 213 5.13 7.17 -8.94
CA SER A 213 4.58 7.23 -10.31
C SER A 213 4.66 8.60 -10.98
N ARG A 214 4.74 9.67 -10.18
CA ARG A 214 4.90 11.07 -10.61
C ARG A 214 6.28 11.37 -11.21
N ALA A 215 7.23 10.45 -11.05
CA ALA A 215 8.57 10.46 -11.62
C ALA A 215 8.80 9.25 -12.54
N GLU A 216 8.49 8.04 -12.07
CA GLU A 216 8.65 6.79 -12.83
C GLU A 216 7.66 5.71 -12.38
N TRP A 217 7.17 4.91 -13.33
CA TRP A 217 6.45 3.66 -13.05
C TRP A 217 7.44 2.49 -12.96
N PRO A 218 7.37 1.64 -11.93
CA PRO A 218 8.21 0.46 -11.89
C PRO A 218 7.67 -0.65 -12.79
N ILE A 219 8.58 -1.52 -13.24
CA ILE A 219 8.24 -2.83 -13.81
C ILE A 219 8.19 -3.90 -12.71
N ASP A 220 7.37 -4.93 -12.91
CA ASP A 220 7.36 -6.13 -12.07
C ASP A 220 8.60 -7.00 -12.37
N VAL A 221 9.34 -7.36 -11.33
CA VAL A 221 10.54 -8.24 -11.38
C VAL A 221 10.44 -9.38 -10.35
N SER A 222 9.22 -9.75 -9.97
CA SER A 222 8.94 -10.83 -9.02
C SER A 222 9.42 -12.19 -9.55
N TYR A 223 10.14 -12.95 -8.72
CA TYR A 223 10.67 -14.26 -9.09
C TYR A 223 9.58 -15.33 -9.31
N THR A 224 8.37 -15.09 -8.82
CA THR A 224 7.19 -15.95 -8.94
C THR A 224 5.94 -15.09 -9.10
N ARG A 225 4.81 -15.69 -9.46
CA ARG A 225 3.49 -15.04 -9.47
C ARG A 225 2.77 -15.14 -8.13
N ASP A 226 3.50 -14.93 -7.03
CA ASP A 226 2.94 -14.90 -5.69
C ASP A 226 2.75 -13.44 -5.24
N ASP A 227 1.49 -12.98 -5.23
CA ASP A 227 1.09 -11.62 -4.84
C ASP A 227 1.40 -11.29 -3.36
N TYR A 228 1.90 -12.28 -2.60
CA TYR A 228 2.43 -12.13 -1.25
C TYR A 228 3.95 -11.81 -1.21
N PHE A 229 4.70 -12.02 -2.31
CA PHE A 229 6.17 -11.90 -2.37
C PHE A 229 6.64 -11.15 -3.64
N MET A 230 6.14 -9.92 -3.79
CA MET A 230 6.29 -9.10 -5.00
C MET A 230 7.56 -8.23 -4.99
N ARG A 231 8.10 -7.94 -6.19
CA ARG A 231 9.28 -7.09 -6.41
C ARG A 231 9.06 -6.15 -7.60
N TRP A 232 9.49 -4.90 -7.45
CA TRP A 232 9.30 -3.81 -8.40
C TRP A 232 10.63 -3.10 -8.67
N LYS A 233 10.98 -2.89 -9.94
CA LYS A 233 12.19 -2.15 -10.33
C LYS A 233 11.85 -0.83 -11.00
N TYR A 234 12.43 0.25 -10.49
CA TYR A 234 12.53 1.55 -11.15
C TYR A 234 13.87 1.55 -11.90
N GLU A 235 13.81 1.41 -13.22
CA GLU A 235 14.94 1.11 -14.08
C GLU A 235 15.92 2.28 -14.21
N ASN A 236 15.44 3.51 -14.43
CA ASN A 236 16.34 4.66 -14.62
C ASN A 236 17.10 5.04 -13.33
N TYR A 237 16.63 4.55 -12.18
CA TYR A 237 17.25 4.69 -10.88
C TYR A 237 17.99 3.44 -10.40
N ASN A 238 17.83 2.31 -11.10
CA ASN A 238 18.21 0.97 -10.63
C ASN A 238 17.79 0.71 -9.17
N PHE A 239 16.61 1.21 -8.78
CA PHE A 239 16.05 1.05 -7.43
C PHE A 239 15.07 -0.13 -7.41
N THR A 240 15.21 -1.03 -6.43
CA THR A 240 14.34 -2.21 -6.29
C THR A 240 13.53 -2.14 -5.00
N MET A 241 12.20 -2.11 -5.11
CA MET A 241 11.28 -2.17 -3.98
C MET A 241 10.64 -3.55 -3.89
N ALA A 242 10.43 -4.08 -2.69
CA ALA A 242 9.80 -5.38 -2.48
C ALA A 242 8.77 -5.37 -1.35
N ALA A 243 7.83 -6.30 -1.39
CA ALA A 243 6.89 -6.57 -0.29
C ALA A 243 6.91 -8.06 0.05
N PHE A 244 7.18 -8.38 1.31
CA PHE A 244 7.17 -9.73 1.86
C PHE A 244 6.05 -9.86 2.90
N TRP A 245 5.01 -10.61 2.55
CA TRP A 245 3.88 -10.88 3.43
C TRP A 245 4.26 -11.88 4.52
N THR A 246 4.32 -11.39 5.75
CA THR A 246 4.53 -12.21 6.94
C THR A 246 3.84 -11.52 8.12
N PRO A 247 2.50 -11.65 8.24
CA PRO A 247 1.70 -10.82 9.14
C PRO A 247 2.01 -11.00 10.63
N HIS A 248 2.73 -12.06 10.99
CA HIS A 248 3.24 -12.32 12.33
C HIS A 248 4.77 -12.20 12.46
N LEU A 249 5.52 -11.93 11.38
CA LEU A 249 7.00 -11.96 11.27
C LEU A 249 7.69 -13.31 11.56
N VAL A 250 7.10 -14.16 12.40
CA VAL A 250 7.49 -15.54 12.70
C VAL A 250 6.76 -16.55 11.82
N ARG A 251 7.32 -17.77 11.70
CA ARG A 251 6.68 -18.88 10.98
C ARG A 251 5.28 -19.05 11.53
N SER A 252 4.28 -18.97 10.65
CA SER A 252 2.89 -19.14 11.03
C SER A 252 2.06 -19.79 9.92
N ASN A 253 1.05 -20.54 10.31
CA ASN A 253 0.07 -21.14 9.41
C ASN A 253 -1.34 -21.05 10.02
N GLN A 254 -2.37 -21.00 9.17
CA GLN A 254 -3.74 -21.17 9.64
C GLN A 254 -4.04 -22.66 9.79
N SER A 255 -4.71 -23.05 10.87
CA SER A 255 -5.18 -24.42 11.07
C SER A 255 -6.16 -24.83 9.96
N ASN A 256 -6.12 -26.10 9.56
CA ASN A 256 -6.89 -26.60 8.41
C ASN A 256 -8.39 -26.28 8.53
N LEU A 257 -8.90 -25.48 7.59
CA LEU A 257 -10.33 -25.17 7.44
C LEU A 257 -11.19 -26.43 7.18
N ASN A 258 -10.56 -27.49 6.66
CA ASN A 258 -11.17 -28.80 6.42
C ASN A 258 -10.98 -29.78 7.60
N GLY A 259 -10.34 -29.36 8.70
CA GLY A 259 -10.18 -30.17 9.91
C GLY A 259 -11.41 -30.08 10.82
N PRO A 260 -11.64 -31.06 11.71
CA PRO A 260 -12.87 -31.18 12.50
C PRO A 260 -13.15 -30.03 13.48
N GLY A 261 -12.18 -29.16 13.75
CA GLY A 261 -12.40 -27.96 14.57
C GLY A 261 -12.90 -26.73 13.80
N GLN A 262 -12.60 -26.60 12.50
CA GLN A 262 -12.91 -25.42 11.65
C GLN A 262 -12.63 -24.03 12.28
N THR A 263 -11.74 -23.95 13.27
CA THR A 263 -11.61 -22.80 14.18
C THR A 263 -10.97 -21.56 13.58
N GLY A 264 -10.30 -21.68 12.42
CA GLY A 264 -9.58 -20.59 11.78
C GLY A 264 -8.36 -20.06 12.56
N LEU A 265 -7.89 -20.81 13.57
CA LEU A 265 -6.74 -20.47 14.43
C LEU A 265 -5.45 -20.25 13.63
N PHE A 266 -4.58 -19.38 14.13
CA PHE A 266 -3.22 -19.22 13.62
C PHE A 266 -2.21 -19.87 14.56
N ASN A 267 -1.49 -20.87 14.07
CA ASN A 267 -0.34 -21.45 14.76
C ASN A 267 0.86 -20.53 14.55
N LEU A 268 1.46 -20.01 15.62
CA LEU A 268 2.66 -19.15 15.58
C LEU A 268 3.81 -19.87 16.29
N TYR A 269 4.94 -20.06 15.59
CA TYR A 269 6.16 -20.65 16.14
C TYR A 269 7.07 -19.50 16.62
N LEU A 270 6.93 -19.14 17.89
CA LEU A 270 7.39 -17.86 18.44
C LEU A 270 8.92 -17.74 18.58
N ASP A 271 9.65 -18.83 18.44
CA ASP A 271 11.10 -18.94 18.38
C ASP A 271 11.67 -19.06 16.96
N GLU A 272 10.80 -19.20 15.94
CA GLU A 272 11.16 -19.43 14.54
C GLU A 272 10.79 -18.23 13.64
N PRO A 273 11.76 -17.48 13.05
CA PRO A 273 11.44 -16.44 12.08
C PRO A 273 10.83 -17.06 10.80
N ASP A 274 9.97 -16.32 10.11
CA ASP A 274 9.42 -16.80 8.83
C ASP A 274 10.51 -16.80 7.74
N GLU A 275 10.90 -18.01 7.32
CA GLU A 275 11.97 -18.25 6.34
C GLU A 275 11.78 -17.45 5.05
N LYS A 276 10.53 -17.17 4.65
CA LYS A 276 10.20 -16.54 3.37
C LYS A 276 10.74 -15.12 3.21
N TRP A 277 10.91 -14.36 4.30
CA TRP A 277 11.51 -13.02 4.26
C TRP A 277 12.96 -13.03 4.75
N ILE A 278 13.26 -13.75 5.84
CA ILE A 278 14.58 -13.67 6.48
C ILE A 278 15.71 -14.18 5.56
N THR A 279 15.42 -15.13 4.67
CA THR A 279 16.36 -15.64 3.66
C THR A 279 16.58 -14.68 2.48
N GLN A 280 15.74 -13.65 2.33
CA GLN A 280 15.77 -12.72 1.18
C GLN A 280 16.29 -11.32 1.54
N ILE A 281 16.46 -10.96 2.81
CA ILE A 281 16.79 -9.59 3.22
C ILE A 281 18.30 -9.28 3.32
N GLU A 282 19.22 -10.25 3.22
CA GLU A 282 20.67 -9.93 3.30
C GLU A 282 21.12 -8.99 2.18
N ASP A 283 20.47 -9.06 1.01
CA ASP A 283 20.71 -8.23 -0.17
C ASP A 283 20.08 -6.82 -0.09
N PHE A 284 19.37 -6.47 0.99
CA PHE A 284 18.61 -5.21 1.07
C PHE A 284 19.30 -4.08 1.83
N ASP A 285 19.36 -2.88 1.24
CA ASP A 285 19.86 -1.66 1.89
C ASP A 285 18.92 -1.17 3.01
N TYR A 286 17.61 -1.35 2.83
CA TYR A 286 16.57 -0.88 3.74
C TYR A 286 15.51 -1.96 3.97
N VAL A 287 15.20 -2.25 5.24
CA VAL A 287 14.18 -3.24 5.62
C VAL A 287 13.20 -2.59 6.59
N ILE A 288 11.95 -2.38 6.18
CA ILE A 288 10.88 -1.81 7.00
C ILE A 288 10.02 -2.95 7.55
N LEU A 289 10.25 -3.31 8.82
CA LEU A 289 9.38 -4.23 9.56
C LEU A 289 8.09 -3.53 10.00
N ASN A 290 6.97 -4.25 9.93
CA ASN A 290 5.70 -3.84 10.49
C ASN A 290 4.90 -5.06 10.99
N GLY A 291 3.98 -4.83 11.92
CA GLY A 291 3.01 -5.85 12.36
C GLY A 291 2.01 -5.28 13.36
N GLY A 292 0.92 -6.00 13.59
CA GLY A 292 -0.14 -5.59 14.53
C GLY A 292 -1.44 -6.35 14.35
N HIS A 293 -2.24 -5.96 13.36
CA HIS A 293 -3.68 -6.27 13.30
C HIS A 293 -4.03 -7.76 13.16
N TRP A 294 -3.07 -8.63 12.88
CA TRP A 294 -3.29 -10.08 12.82
C TRP A 294 -3.17 -10.76 14.19
N PHE A 295 -2.48 -10.15 15.15
CA PHE A 295 -2.34 -10.67 16.51
C PHE A 295 -3.62 -10.51 17.37
N THR A 296 -4.65 -9.84 16.87
CA THR A 296 -5.99 -9.81 17.50
C THR A 296 -6.89 -10.99 17.08
N ARG A 297 -6.36 -11.92 16.26
CA ARG A 297 -7.02 -13.19 15.92
C ARG A 297 -6.74 -14.24 16.99
N SER A 298 -7.60 -15.26 17.05
CA SER A 298 -7.31 -16.45 17.86
C SER A 298 -6.05 -17.17 17.36
N MET A 299 -5.12 -17.45 18.26
CA MET A 299 -3.80 -18.00 17.95
C MET A 299 -3.44 -19.15 18.90
N VAL A 300 -2.58 -20.06 18.46
CA VAL A 300 -1.89 -21.06 19.30
C VAL A 300 -0.40 -20.79 19.24
N PHE A 301 0.25 -20.73 20.41
CA PHE A 301 1.65 -20.37 20.54
C PHE A 301 2.51 -21.61 20.73
N TYR A 302 3.48 -21.77 19.83
CA TYR A 302 4.48 -22.84 19.84
C TYR A 302 5.86 -22.28 20.19
N GLU A 303 6.62 -23.00 21.00
CA GLU A 303 8.06 -22.83 21.21
C GLU A 303 8.72 -24.20 21.34
N GLU A 304 9.93 -24.38 20.80
CA GLU A 304 10.55 -25.71 20.65
C GLU A 304 9.61 -26.74 20.00
N GLN A 305 8.75 -26.28 19.08
CA GLN A 305 7.66 -27.03 18.44
C GLN A 305 6.57 -27.58 19.38
N LYS A 306 6.52 -27.16 20.65
CA LYS A 306 5.51 -27.55 21.66
C LYS A 306 4.55 -26.39 21.91
N ILE A 307 3.27 -26.69 22.18
CA ILE A 307 2.30 -25.65 22.60
C ILE A 307 2.70 -25.14 23.99
N VAL A 308 2.95 -23.83 24.11
CA VAL A 308 3.20 -23.15 25.40
C VAL A 308 1.98 -22.40 25.94
N GLY A 309 1.00 -22.12 25.06
CA GLY A 309 -0.21 -21.39 25.38
C GLY A 309 -0.95 -20.95 24.13
N CYS A 310 -1.89 -20.03 24.27
CA CYS A 310 -2.67 -19.53 23.15
C CYS A 310 -3.21 -18.10 23.38
N HIS A 311 -3.99 -17.60 22.43
CA HIS A 311 -4.88 -16.47 22.64
C HIS A 311 -6.26 -16.80 22.06
N TYR A 312 -7.31 -16.69 22.89
CA TYR A 312 -8.72 -16.90 22.56
C TYR A 312 -8.97 -18.17 21.72
N CYS A 313 -8.27 -19.26 22.05
CA CYS A 313 -8.24 -20.48 21.23
C CYS A 313 -9.32 -21.52 21.58
N LEU A 314 -9.90 -21.42 22.78
CA LEU A 314 -10.90 -22.35 23.32
C LEU A 314 -10.45 -23.83 23.37
N LEU A 315 -9.13 -24.08 23.44
CA LEU A 315 -8.55 -25.42 23.60
C LEU A 315 -8.47 -25.79 25.09
N GLU A 316 -8.92 -27.00 25.43
CA GLU A 316 -8.80 -27.52 26.79
C GLU A 316 -7.33 -27.69 27.21
N ASN A 317 -7.04 -27.38 28.47
CA ASN A 317 -5.70 -27.50 29.10
C ASN A 317 -4.59 -26.64 28.46
N VAL A 318 -4.92 -25.68 27.58
CA VAL A 318 -3.98 -24.70 27.02
C VAL A 318 -4.21 -23.33 27.68
N PRO A 319 -3.20 -22.71 28.32
CA PRO A 319 -3.38 -21.41 28.96
C PRO A 319 -3.49 -20.27 27.93
N ASP A 320 -4.43 -19.34 28.14
CA ASP A 320 -4.45 -18.07 27.39
C ASP A 320 -3.34 -17.16 27.94
N LEU A 321 -2.33 -16.90 27.12
CA LEU A 321 -1.20 -16.01 27.44
C LEU A 321 -1.43 -14.60 26.88
N THR A 322 -2.60 -14.34 26.30
CA THR A 322 -3.01 -13.16 25.53
C THR A 322 -2.22 -12.95 24.24
N MET A 323 -2.80 -12.17 23.32
CA MET A 323 -2.13 -11.66 22.13
C MET A 323 -0.77 -10.98 22.42
N TYR A 324 -0.62 -10.33 23.58
CA TYR A 324 0.59 -9.59 23.94
C TYR A 324 1.82 -10.49 24.06
N TYR A 325 1.65 -11.75 24.51
CA TYR A 325 2.73 -12.73 24.59
C TYR A 325 3.27 -13.08 23.20
N GLY A 326 2.39 -13.50 22.29
CA GLY A 326 2.75 -13.82 20.92
C GLY A 326 3.35 -12.63 20.17
N TYR A 327 2.72 -11.46 20.29
CA TYR A 327 3.17 -10.21 19.67
C TYR A 327 4.58 -9.79 20.12
N ARG A 328 4.83 -9.82 21.44
CA ARG A 328 6.15 -9.53 22.03
C ARG A 328 7.22 -10.52 21.58
N LYS A 329 6.91 -11.82 21.62
CA LYS A 329 7.85 -12.87 21.19
C LYS A 329 8.15 -12.79 19.70
N ALA A 330 7.17 -12.49 18.87
CA ALA A 330 7.34 -12.33 17.42
C ALA A 330 8.34 -11.23 17.06
N PHE A 331 8.17 -10.02 17.59
CA PHE A 331 9.14 -8.92 17.36
C PHE A 331 10.53 -9.26 17.92
N ARG A 332 10.60 -9.86 19.11
CA ARG A 332 11.85 -10.32 19.72
C ARG A 332 12.60 -11.33 18.84
N THR A 333 11.88 -12.25 18.21
CA THR A 333 12.44 -13.28 17.33
C THR A 333 12.83 -12.70 15.97
N ALA A 334 12.03 -11.82 15.38
CA ALA A 334 12.36 -11.10 14.14
C ALA A 334 13.65 -10.28 14.29
N PHE A 335 13.78 -9.46 15.36
CA PHE A 335 15.00 -8.68 15.61
C PHE A 335 16.21 -9.57 15.93
N LYS A 336 16.02 -10.68 16.68
CA LYS A 336 17.08 -11.68 16.90
C LYS A 336 17.53 -12.35 15.59
N ALA A 337 16.63 -12.59 14.66
CA ALA A 337 16.93 -13.22 13.37
C ALA A 337 17.76 -12.27 12.50
N ILE A 338 17.34 -11.01 12.33
CA ILE A 338 18.13 -9.98 11.62
C ILE A 338 19.51 -9.84 12.27
N ASN A 339 19.58 -9.76 13.61
CA ASN A 339 20.84 -9.68 14.34
C ASN A 339 21.70 -10.96 14.29
N ARG A 340 21.25 -12.05 13.65
CA ARG A 340 22.03 -13.29 13.40
C ARG A 340 22.52 -13.39 11.95
N LEU A 341 21.95 -12.64 11.01
CA LEU A 341 22.43 -12.54 9.64
C LEU A 341 23.88 -12.03 9.61
N LYS A 342 24.70 -12.61 8.73
CA LYS A 342 26.16 -12.36 8.67
C LYS A 342 26.49 -11.32 7.61
N ASN A 343 25.81 -11.39 6.48
CA ASN A 343 26.09 -10.60 5.29
C ASN A 343 25.23 -9.33 5.27
N PHE A 344 24.05 -9.31 5.89
CA PHE A 344 23.21 -8.11 6.01
C PHE A 344 24.01 -6.89 6.52
N LYS A 345 23.93 -5.77 5.78
CA LYS A 345 24.52 -4.45 6.14
C LYS A 345 23.52 -3.30 6.10
N GLY A 346 22.26 -3.58 5.73
CA GLY A 346 21.21 -2.58 5.59
C GLY A 346 20.78 -1.93 6.90
N ILE A 347 19.88 -0.95 6.78
CA ILE A 347 19.23 -0.27 7.90
C ILE A 347 17.86 -0.91 8.16
N THR A 348 17.68 -1.46 9.36
CA THR A 348 16.38 -1.98 9.81
C THR A 348 15.53 -0.85 10.35
N PHE A 349 14.39 -0.58 9.73
CA PHE A 349 13.35 0.29 10.24
C PHE A 349 12.26 -0.54 10.91
N LEU A 350 11.74 -0.08 12.06
CA LEU A 350 10.42 -0.49 12.54
C LEU A 350 9.42 0.63 12.24
N ARG A 351 8.38 0.34 11.46
CA ARG A 351 7.20 1.21 11.36
C ARG A 351 6.25 0.87 12.50
N THR A 352 6.03 1.82 13.41
CA THR A 352 5.25 1.58 14.65
C THR A 352 3.78 1.26 14.37
N PHE A 353 3.04 0.78 15.37
CA PHE A 353 1.65 0.34 15.23
C PHE A 353 0.73 1.50 14.81
N ALA A 354 -0.08 1.30 13.76
CA ALA A 354 -1.05 2.28 13.29
C ALA A 354 -2.42 1.94 13.88
N PRO A 355 -3.04 2.76 14.75
CA PRO A 355 -4.30 2.40 15.40
C PRO A 355 -5.46 2.26 14.41
N SER A 356 -6.37 1.33 14.71
CA SER A 356 -7.65 1.16 14.01
C SER A 356 -8.77 1.92 14.71
N HIS A 357 -9.52 2.77 14.00
CA HIS A 357 -10.51 3.67 14.60
C HIS A 357 -11.94 3.11 14.54
N PHE A 358 -12.17 1.92 15.10
CA PHE A 358 -13.52 1.38 15.25
C PHE A 358 -14.30 2.10 16.35
N GLU A 359 -15.46 2.62 16.00
CA GLU A 359 -16.46 3.25 16.87
C GLU A 359 -17.74 2.40 16.88
N ASN A 360 -18.54 2.49 17.94
CA ASN A 360 -19.87 1.87 18.05
C ASN A 360 -19.91 0.32 17.96
N GLY A 361 -18.77 -0.37 18.06
CA GLY A 361 -18.67 -1.83 18.08
C GLY A 361 -17.28 -2.32 17.69
N MET A 362 -17.03 -3.63 17.82
CA MET A 362 -15.82 -4.25 17.26
C MET A 362 -15.96 -4.48 15.74
N TRP A 363 -14.83 -4.78 15.07
CA TRP A 363 -14.75 -5.03 13.62
C TRP A 363 -15.73 -6.09 13.09
N ASN A 364 -16.09 -7.08 13.93
CA ASN A 364 -17.03 -8.16 13.65
C ASN A 364 -18.41 -7.97 14.31
N GLN A 365 -18.67 -6.80 14.92
CA GLN A 365 -19.87 -6.50 15.72
C GLN A 365 -20.53 -5.17 15.30
N GLY A 366 -20.46 -4.82 14.01
CA GLY A 366 -21.07 -3.58 13.48
C GLY A 366 -20.27 -2.29 13.72
N GLY A 367 -19.07 -2.40 14.29
CA GLY A 367 -18.14 -1.27 14.43
C GLY A 367 -17.87 -0.55 13.12
N ASN A 368 -17.68 0.76 13.19
CA ASN A 368 -17.55 1.63 12.02
C ASN A 368 -16.67 2.86 12.30
N CYS A 369 -16.24 3.53 11.24
CA CYS A 369 -15.47 4.76 11.26
C CYS A 369 -16.18 5.73 10.32
N ILE A 370 -16.80 6.78 10.86
CA ILE A 370 -17.63 7.73 10.10
C ILE A 370 -17.22 9.19 10.28
N ARG A 371 -16.13 9.44 11.01
CA ARG A 371 -15.53 10.77 11.15
C ARG A 371 -14.96 11.22 9.79
N THR A 372 -15.06 12.51 9.51
CA THR A 372 -14.64 13.15 8.23
C THR A 372 -13.59 14.24 8.44
N LYS A 373 -13.01 14.31 9.64
CA LYS A 373 -11.94 15.24 10.04
C LYS A 373 -10.94 14.51 10.95
N PRO A 374 -9.67 14.95 10.96
CA PRO A 374 -8.70 14.50 11.95
C PRO A 374 -9.10 14.93 13.36
N PHE A 375 -8.55 14.24 14.36
CA PHE A 375 -8.45 14.77 15.71
C PHE A 375 -7.31 15.78 15.83
N ARG A 376 -7.42 16.69 16.79
CA ARG A 376 -6.27 17.42 17.38
C ARG A 376 -5.57 16.55 18.43
N SER A 377 -4.32 16.88 18.76
CA SER A 377 -3.55 16.17 19.80
C SER A 377 -4.18 16.16 21.20
N ASN A 378 -5.16 17.04 21.46
CA ASN A 378 -5.89 17.13 22.73
C ASN A 378 -7.32 16.53 22.69
N GLU A 379 -7.73 15.91 21.58
CA GLU A 379 -9.07 15.32 21.40
C GLU A 379 -9.08 13.79 21.53
N THR A 380 -7.89 13.16 21.56
CA THR A 380 -7.72 11.71 21.76
C THR A 380 -6.35 11.41 22.37
N GLN A 381 -6.16 10.20 22.90
CA GLN A 381 -4.90 9.72 23.47
C GLN A 381 -4.67 8.25 23.09
N LEU A 382 -3.41 7.79 23.13
CA LEU A 382 -3.07 6.39 22.87
C LEU A 382 -3.33 5.56 24.13
N GLU A 383 -4.32 4.66 24.08
CA GLU A 383 -4.76 3.87 25.24
C GLU A 383 -5.10 2.41 24.89
N GLY A 384 -5.27 1.58 25.93
CA GLY A 384 -5.65 0.17 25.82
C GLY A 384 -4.71 -0.65 24.93
N LEU A 385 -5.30 -1.50 24.08
CA LEU A 385 -4.59 -2.35 23.11
C LEU A 385 -3.56 -1.56 22.30
N ASN A 386 -3.93 -0.37 21.82
CA ASN A 386 -3.09 0.46 20.95
C ASN A 386 -1.82 0.94 21.69
N LEU A 387 -1.94 1.26 22.99
CA LEU A 387 -0.83 1.66 23.84
C LEU A 387 0.09 0.47 24.16
N GLU A 388 -0.48 -0.67 24.54
CA GLU A 388 0.30 -1.89 24.81
C GLU A 388 1.07 -2.36 23.56
N TYR A 389 0.42 -2.37 22.39
CA TYR A 389 1.06 -2.75 21.12
C TYR A 389 2.20 -1.80 20.71
N TYR A 390 2.07 -0.52 21.01
CA TYR A 390 3.11 0.48 20.81
C TYR A 390 4.27 0.30 21.79
N MET A 391 3.98 0.16 23.10
CA MET A 391 5.01 0.01 24.14
C MET A 391 5.82 -1.28 23.98
N ILE A 392 5.17 -2.41 23.66
CA ILE A 392 5.86 -3.68 23.34
C ILE A 392 6.78 -3.50 22.14
N GLN A 393 6.34 -2.79 21.10
CA GLN A 393 7.18 -2.49 19.93
C GLN A 393 8.41 -1.65 20.29
N LEU A 394 8.24 -0.57 21.07
CA LEU A 394 9.36 0.26 21.51
C LEU A 394 10.37 -0.53 22.35
N GLU A 395 9.89 -1.40 23.24
CA GLU A 395 10.77 -2.19 24.13
C GLU A 395 11.56 -3.25 23.35
N GLU A 396 10.90 -4.07 22.52
CA GLU A 396 11.60 -5.08 21.72
C GLU A 396 12.48 -4.44 20.64
N PHE A 397 12.10 -3.29 20.08
CA PHE A 397 12.97 -2.50 19.19
C PHE A 397 14.23 -2.02 19.91
N LYS A 398 14.10 -1.43 21.10
CA LYS A 398 15.23 -0.95 21.91
C LYS A 398 16.16 -2.09 22.34
N ASN A 399 15.59 -3.26 22.66
CA ASN A 399 16.35 -4.48 22.94
C ASN A 399 17.06 -4.99 21.66
N GLY A 400 16.38 -4.95 20.51
CA GLY A 400 16.93 -5.30 19.20
C GLY A 400 18.09 -4.40 18.77
N GLU A 401 17.92 -3.07 18.84
CA GLU A 401 18.93 -2.05 18.55
C GLU A 401 20.17 -2.23 19.45
N LYS A 402 19.97 -2.44 20.76
CA LYS A 402 21.07 -2.60 21.73
C LYS A 402 22.01 -3.76 21.36
N GLU A 403 21.47 -4.85 20.84
CA GLU A 403 22.26 -5.99 20.38
C GLU A 403 22.77 -5.81 18.93
N ALA A 404 22.00 -5.15 18.07
CA ALA A 404 22.38 -4.79 16.70
C ALA A 404 23.64 -3.89 16.67
N ARG A 405 23.66 -2.86 17.53
CA ARG A 405 24.74 -1.89 17.62
C ARG A 405 26.09 -2.52 17.98
N LYS A 406 26.11 -3.60 18.78
CA LYS A 406 27.32 -4.38 19.10
C LYS A 406 27.93 -5.06 17.87
N LYS A 407 27.16 -5.19 16.79
CA LYS A 407 27.56 -5.80 15.51
C LYS A 407 27.70 -4.78 14.37
N GLY A 408 27.61 -3.48 14.67
CA GLY A 408 27.63 -2.41 13.68
C GLY A 408 26.34 -2.24 12.85
N LEU A 409 25.28 -3.02 13.13
CA LEU A 409 24.02 -2.93 12.41
C LEU A 409 23.25 -1.65 12.82
N LYS A 410 22.64 -0.97 11.83
CA LYS A 410 21.91 0.29 12.04
C LYS A 410 20.40 0.03 12.12
N TYR A 411 19.77 0.48 13.20
CA TYR A 411 18.33 0.34 13.45
C TYR A 411 17.67 1.73 13.57
N ARG A 412 16.43 1.89 13.10
CA ARG A 412 15.69 3.17 13.12
C ARG A 412 14.20 2.95 13.44
N LEU A 413 13.60 3.91 14.15
CA LEU A 413 12.17 3.93 14.43
C LEU A 413 11.50 4.91 13.46
N LEU A 414 10.62 4.39 12.60
CA LEU A 414 9.71 5.17 11.76
C LEU A 414 8.39 5.29 12.54
N ASP A 415 8.30 6.31 13.39
CA ASP A 415 7.18 6.41 14.32
C ASP A 415 5.94 7.06 13.69
N THR A 416 5.00 6.22 13.30
CA THR A 416 3.74 6.60 12.67
C THR A 416 2.56 6.64 13.64
N THR A 417 2.73 6.21 14.90
CA THR A 417 1.60 5.95 15.81
C THR A 417 0.83 7.22 16.17
N GLN A 418 1.49 8.30 16.59
CA GLN A 418 0.77 9.55 16.91
C GLN A 418 0.10 10.16 15.68
N ALA A 419 0.84 10.26 14.56
CA ALA A 419 0.31 10.84 13.33
C ALA A 419 -0.88 10.05 12.77
N THR A 420 -0.96 8.73 12.99
CA THR A 420 -2.10 7.89 12.55
C THR A 420 -3.27 7.87 13.52
N LEU A 421 -3.01 7.89 14.84
CA LEU A 421 -4.04 8.01 15.88
C LEU A 421 -4.94 9.25 15.66
N LEU A 422 -4.37 10.34 15.15
CA LEU A 422 -5.11 11.57 14.89
C LEU A 422 -5.96 11.53 13.61
N ARG A 423 -6.07 10.39 12.89
CA ARG A 423 -6.69 10.29 11.54
C ARG A 423 -7.83 9.27 11.42
N PRO A 424 -8.88 9.32 12.27
CA PRO A 424 -10.05 8.43 12.13
C PRO A 424 -10.81 8.64 10.80
N ASP A 425 -10.59 9.77 10.12
CA ASP A 425 -11.14 10.12 8.81
C ASP A 425 -10.44 9.43 7.62
N GLY A 426 -9.26 8.83 7.85
CA GLY A 426 -8.43 8.25 6.80
C GLY A 426 -8.87 6.88 6.25
N HIS A 427 -9.81 6.22 6.91
CA HIS A 427 -10.16 4.84 6.65
C HIS A 427 -11.18 4.66 5.50
N PRO A 428 -11.17 3.52 4.77
CA PRO A 428 -12.19 3.23 3.77
C PRO A 428 -13.60 3.14 4.33
N SER A 429 -13.77 2.69 5.58
CA SER A 429 -15.09 2.44 6.16
C SER A 429 -15.88 1.51 5.23
N ARG A 430 -17.13 1.85 4.89
CA ARG A 430 -17.96 1.13 3.90
C ARG A 430 -17.53 1.27 2.43
N TYR A 431 -16.51 2.08 2.13
CA TYR A 431 -16.12 2.46 0.76
C TYR A 431 -14.92 1.62 0.24
N GLY A 432 -14.77 0.39 0.71
CA GLY A 432 -13.82 -0.59 0.16
C GLY A 432 -14.41 -1.53 -0.91
N HIS A 433 -15.71 -1.42 -1.19
CA HIS A 433 -16.45 -2.29 -2.11
C HIS A 433 -17.78 -1.63 -2.52
N TRP A 434 -18.49 -2.22 -3.49
CA TRP A 434 -19.85 -1.76 -3.79
C TRP A 434 -20.83 -2.18 -2.68
N PRO A 435 -21.87 -1.39 -2.37
CA PRO A 435 -22.79 -1.67 -1.25
C PRO A 435 -23.56 -3.00 -1.33
N SER A 436 -23.66 -3.60 -2.52
CA SER A 436 -24.32 -4.89 -2.76
C SER A 436 -23.41 -6.11 -2.56
N VAL A 437 -22.12 -5.92 -2.30
CA VAL A 437 -21.16 -7.02 -2.14
C VAL A 437 -21.06 -7.44 -0.68
N ASN A 438 -21.33 -8.72 -0.40
CA ASN A 438 -21.07 -9.30 0.90
C ASN A 438 -19.56 -9.54 1.08
N VAL A 439 -18.94 -8.91 2.08
CA VAL A 439 -17.51 -9.02 2.40
C VAL A 439 -17.31 -9.25 3.89
N THR A 440 -16.21 -9.91 4.26
CA THR A 440 -15.89 -10.25 5.67
C THR A 440 -15.62 -9.02 6.54
N LEU A 441 -15.17 -7.91 5.95
CA LEU A 441 -14.91 -6.64 6.63
C LEU A 441 -15.66 -5.52 5.90
N TYR A 442 -16.94 -5.34 6.22
CA TYR A 442 -17.83 -4.37 5.56
C TYR A 442 -17.49 -2.92 5.93
N ASN A 443 -17.04 -2.67 7.17
CA ASN A 443 -16.48 -1.37 7.56
C ASN A 443 -14.98 -1.58 7.80
N ASP A 444 -14.14 -1.18 6.85
CA ASP A 444 -12.69 -1.24 7.02
C ASP A 444 -12.19 -0.01 7.76
N CYS A 445 -11.89 -0.18 9.05
CA CYS A 445 -11.27 0.83 9.92
C CYS A 445 -9.85 0.43 10.33
N VAL A 446 -9.16 -0.36 9.48
CA VAL A 446 -7.79 -0.85 9.70
C VAL A 446 -6.85 -0.32 8.61
N HIS A 447 -7.24 -0.47 7.35
CA HIS A 447 -6.47 0.04 6.21
C HIS A 447 -6.82 1.52 5.94
N TRP A 448 -6.07 2.13 5.02
CA TRP A 448 -6.13 3.56 4.73
C TRP A 448 -6.53 3.77 3.27
N CYS A 449 -7.39 4.76 3.04
CA CYS A 449 -7.70 5.23 1.70
C CYS A 449 -6.42 5.67 0.97
N LEU A 450 -6.32 5.36 -0.32
CA LEU A 450 -5.28 5.88 -1.20
C LEU A 450 -5.91 6.77 -2.29
N PRO A 451 -5.42 8.01 -2.51
CA PRO A 451 -4.52 8.76 -1.63
C PRO A 451 -5.14 9.06 -0.26
N GLY A 452 -4.31 9.36 0.74
CA GLY A 452 -4.78 9.51 2.13
C GLY A 452 -3.65 9.64 3.16
N PRO A 453 -3.92 9.49 4.47
CA PRO A 453 -2.96 9.86 5.52
C PRO A 453 -1.67 9.04 5.53
N ILE A 454 -1.75 7.81 5.01
CA ILE A 454 -0.62 6.89 4.87
C ILE A 454 0.46 7.40 3.92
N ASP A 455 0.14 8.32 3.00
CA ASP A 455 1.10 8.98 2.13
C ASP A 455 2.20 9.70 2.95
N THR A 456 1.85 10.23 4.13
CA THR A 456 2.81 10.92 5.03
C THR A 456 3.81 9.99 5.70
N TRP A 457 3.60 8.67 5.72
CA TRP A 457 4.66 7.76 6.17
C TRP A 457 5.83 7.75 5.18
N SER A 458 5.58 8.15 3.92
CA SER A 458 6.60 8.39 2.91
C SER A 458 7.27 9.76 3.08
N ASP A 459 6.54 10.81 3.50
CA ASP A 459 7.13 12.10 3.93
C ASP A 459 8.19 11.85 5.03
N PHE A 460 7.81 11.09 6.07
CA PHE A 460 8.71 10.70 7.16
C PHE A 460 9.92 9.91 6.66
N LEU A 461 9.71 8.86 5.86
CA LEU A 461 10.79 8.00 5.37
C LEU A 461 11.80 8.78 4.51
N LEU A 462 11.32 9.69 3.64
CA LEU A 462 12.18 10.57 2.85
C LEU A 462 13.07 11.44 3.76
N GLU A 463 12.50 12.06 4.79
CA GLU A 463 13.28 12.90 5.72
C GLU A 463 14.27 12.06 6.55
N MET A 464 13.87 10.86 7.01
CA MET A 464 14.77 9.94 7.69
C MET A 464 15.96 9.54 6.81
N LEU A 465 15.73 9.22 5.53
CA LEU A 465 16.80 8.86 4.59
C LEU A 465 17.75 10.04 4.32
N LYS A 466 17.23 11.28 4.24
CA LYS A 466 18.07 12.49 4.19
C LYS A 466 18.94 12.62 5.45
N MET A 467 18.36 12.43 6.64
CA MET A 467 19.12 12.46 7.90
C MET A 467 20.20 11.37 7.96
N GLU A 468 19.95 10.16 7.44
CA GLU A 468 20.96 9.10 7.35
C GLU A 468 22.08 9.43 6.36
N GLY A 469 21.77 10.11 5.24
CA GLY A 469 22.78 10.63 4.31
C GLY A 469 23.74 11.61 4.98
N VAL A 470 23.21 12.58 5.72
CA VAL A 470 24.00 13.55 6.50
C VAL A 470 24.83 12.86 7.58
N ARG A 471 24.25 11.93 8.34
CA ARG A 471 24.98 11.15 9.36
C ARG A 471 26.14 10.37 8.76
N SER A 472 25.90 9.69 7.63
CA SER A 472 26.92 8.89 6.94
C SER A 472 28.04 9.74 6.33
N ALA A 473 27.76 10.99 5.94
CA ALA A 473 28.78 11.95 5.54
C ALA A 473 29.61 12.44 6.74
N GLN A 474 28.97 12.75 7.87
CA GLN A 474 29.65 13.15 9.11
C GLN A 474 30.46 12.02 9.75
N GLU A 475 30.04 10.76 9.59
CA GLU A 475 30.81 9.58 10.00
C GLU A 475 32.11 9.46 9.18
N ARG A 476 32.05 9.62 7.84
CA ARG A 476 33.25 9.60 6.98
C ARG A 476 34.21 10.75 7.29
N LEU A 477 33.72 11.98 7.35
CA LEU A 477 34.55 13.17 7.61
C LEU A 477 35.30 13.15 8.95
N ARG A 478 34.97 12.23 9.87
CA ARG A 478 35.75 11.97 11.10
C ARG A 478 36.79 10.87 10.89
N LEU A 479 36.43 9.80 10.19
CA LEU A 479 37.36 8.73 9.80
C LEU A 479 38.45 9.22 8.82
N ASP A 480 38.20 10.32 8.10
CA ASP A 480 39.17 11.02 7.27
C ASP A 480 40.07 12.00 8.07
N GLN A 481 39.94 12.05 9.41
CA GLN A 481 40.65 12.96 10.34
C GLN A 481 41.43 12.26 11.47
N ASP A 482 41.25 10.94 11.65
CA ASP A 482 41.91 10.08 12.65
C ASP A 482 42.98 9.17 12.00
#